data_AF-A0A4R1RWR7-F1
#
_entry.id   AF-A0A4R1RWR7-F1
#
_cell.length_a   1.000
_cell.length_b   1.000
_cell.length_c   1.000
_cell.angle_alpha   90.00
_cell.angle_beta   90.00
_cell.angle_gamma   90.00
#
_symmetry.space_group_name_H-M   'P 1'
#
loop_
_entity.id
_entity.type
_entity.pdbx_description
1 polymer ?
#
loop_
_entity_poly.entity_id
_entity_poly.type
_entity_poly.pdbx_seq_one_letter_code
_entity_poly.pdbx_strand_id
1 'polypeptide(L)'
;MNWMKFNQNESKKQQGKQMSFVDAYSPDRASGYAKKLFQLVVKGWGDQPLAVKECAKRSRMSERSYERLMKGETKDPKLTVLGRVRGAYLDYCQEQIARLQHEIHIEMTRNSDGSFEGLAAEAEALADKIRKAKGR
;
A
#
# COMPACT_ATOMS: atom_id res chain seq x y z
N MET A 1 -56.86 33.19 -11.92
CA MET A 1 -55.50 33.60 -11.51
C MET A 1 -55.21 33.12 -10.09
N ASN A 2 -54.39 32.10 -9.91
CA ASN A 2 -53.10 32.15 -9.20
C ASN A 2 -52.58 30.72 -9.00
N TRP A 3 -51.34 30.50 -9.40
CA TRP A 3 -50.63 29.21 -9.40
C TRP A 3 -49.95 28.95 -8.04
N MET A 4 -49.64 27.66 -7.81
CA MET A 4 -48.61 27.15 -6.89
C MET A 4 -48.86 27.26 -5.37
N LYS A 5 -48.88 26.10 -4.70
CA LYS A 5 -47.68 25.51 -4.05
C LYS A 5 -47.99 24.09 -3.57
N PHE A 6 -47.43 23.10 -4.26
CA PHE A 6 -47.25 21.73 -3.75
C PHE A 6 -46.23 21.79 -2.60
N ASN A 7 -46.65 21.48 -1.37
CA ASN A 7 -45.72 21.41 -0.24
C ASN A 7 -45.58 19.96 0.23
N GLN A 8 -44.58 19.31 -0.37
CA GLN A 8 -43.58 18.43 0.24
C GLN A 8 -43.96 17.78 1.58
N ASN A 9 -44.52 16.58 1.53
CA ASN A 9 -44.29 15.60 2.59
C ASN A 9 -44.52 14.19 2.05
N GLU A 10 -43.48 13.56 1.48
CA GLU A 10 -43.37 12.09 1.51
C GLU A 10 -42.02 11.57 0.99
N SER A 11 -41.55 10.53 1.69
CA SER A 11 -40.30 9.78 1.50
C SER A 11 -39.02 10.46 1.98
N LYS A 12 -38.85 10.51 3.32
CA LYS A 12 -37.54 10.24 3.91
C LYS A 12 -37.10 8.83 3.48
N LYS A 13 -36.55 8.70 2.27
CA LYS A 13 -35.78 7.52 1.88
C LYS A 13 -34.64 7.40 2.88
N GLN A 14 -34.71 6.36 3.70
CA GLN A 14 -33.55 5.83 4.40
C GLN A 14 -32.47 5.65 3.33
N GLN A 15 -31.51 6.57 3.30
CA GLN A 15 -30.24 6.33 2.65
C GLN A 15 -29.57 5.27 3.52
N GLY A 16 -29.97 4.01 3.29
CA GLY A 16 -29.15 2.87 3.65
C GLY A 16 -27.78 3.21 3.12
N LYS A 17 -26.83 3.37 4.05
CA LYS A 17 -25.44 3.67 3.78
C LYS A 17 -24.95 2.58 2.83
N GLN A 18 -25.07 2.85 1.54
CA GLN A 18 -24.37 2.14 0.50
C GLN A 18 -22.92 2.55 0.74
N MET A 19 -22.31 1.94 1.77
CA MET A 19 -20.88 1.75 1.83
C MET A 19 -20.61 1.07 0.49
N SER A 20 -20.24 1.87 -0.50
CA SER A 20 -19.78 1.33 -1.76
C SER A 20 -18.73 0.32 -1.33
N PHE A 21 -18.81 -0.86 -1.92
CA PHE A 21 -17.72 -1.79 -1.94
C PHE A 21 -16.59 -1.04 -2.65
N VAL A 22 -15.91 -0.13 -1.94
CA VAL A 22 -14.99 0.87 -2.49
C VAL A 22 -13.92 0.06 -3.16
N ASP A 23 -14.09 -0.16 -4.47
CA ASP A 23 -13.15 -0.72 -5.43
C ASP A 23 -11.99 -1.45 -4.77
N ALA A 24 -12.29 -2.48 -3.98
CA ALA A 24 -11.27 -3.16 -3.17
C ALA A 24 -10.20 -3.79 -4.08
N TYR A 25 -10.58 -3.93 -5.35
CA TYR A 25 -9.94 -4.68 -6.40
C TYR A 25 -9.90 -3.91 -7.73
N SER A 26 -9.80 -2.58 -7.72
CA SER A 26 -9.66 -1.84 -8.98
C SER A 26 -8.26 -2.02 -9.61
N PRO A 27 -8.17 -2.01 -10.95
CA PRO A 27 -6.92 -1.95 -11.70
C PRO A 27 -5.96 -0.85 -11.19
N ASP A 28 -6.50 0.30 -10.82
CA ASP A 28 -5.76 1.46 -10.34
C ASP A 28 -5.03 1.21 -9.01
N ARG A 29 -5.52 0.29 -8.18
CA ARG A 29 -4.77 -0.10 -6.97
C ARG A 29 -3.53 -0.89 -7.32
N ALA A 30 -3.62 -1.79 -8.29
CA ALA A 30 -2.49 -2.63 -8.67
C ALA A 30 -1.35 -1.78 -9.27
N SER A 31 -1.70 -0.85 -10.16
CA SER A 31 -0.75 0.13 -10.69
C SER A 31 -0.20 1.04 -9.59
N GLY A 32 -1.06 1.48 -8.65
CA GLY A 32 -0.67 2.29 -7.50
C GLY A 32 0.35 1.60 -6.58
N TYR A 33 0.15 0.33 -6.24
CA TYR A 33 1.12 -0.44 -5.44
C TYR A 33 2.43 -0.67 -6.21
N ALA A 34 2.36 -0.97 -7.52
CA ALA A 34 3.56 -1.12 -8.34
C ALA A 34 4.37 0.19 -8.39
N LYS A 35 3.70 1.33 -8.56
CA LYS A 35 4.36 2.64 -8.56
C LYS A 35 5.02 2.94 -7.21
N LYS A 36 4.33 2.69 -6.10
CA LYS A 36 4.88 2.90 -4.75
C LYS A 36 6.09 2.00 -4.48
N LEU A 37 6.00 0.71 -4.81
CA LEU A 37 7.12 -0.21 -4.65
C LEU A 37 8.32 0.23 -5.49
N PHE A 38 8.10 0.63 -6.75
CA PHE A 38 9.17 1.13 -7.61
C PHE A 38 9.84 2.38 -7.03
N GLN A 39 9.06 3.35 -6.55
CA GLN A 39 9.58 4.57 -5.93
C GLN A 39 10.41 4.29 -4.67
N LEU A 40 10.08 3.24 -3.92
CA LEU A 40 10.84 2.84 -2.74
C LEU A 40 12.15 2.12 -3.08
N VAL A 41 12.18 1.41 -4.21
CA VAL A 41 13.34 0.60 -4.64
C VAL A 41 14.34 1.44 -5.44
N VAL A 42 13.88 2.41 -6.22
CA VAL A 42 14.76 3.26 -7.04
C VAL A 42 15.59 4.17 -6.14
N LYS A 43 16.91 4.14 -6.31
CA LYS A 43 17.85 4.89 -5.45
C LYS A 43 18.33 6.19 -6.09
N GLY A 44 18.35 6.27 -7.41
CA GLY A 44 18.80 7.46 -8.14
C GLY A 44 18.59 7.39 -9.64
N TRP A 45 19.19 8.37 -10.34
CA TRP A 45 19.22 8.42 -11.80
C TRP A 45 19.96 7.22 -12.37
N GLY A 46 19.42 6.60 -13.43
CA GLY A 46 20.02 5.43 -14.09
C GLY A 46 19.68 4.08 -13.45
N ASP A 47 19.19 4.04 -12.20
CA ASP A 47 18.84 2.78 -11.51
C ASP A 47 17.48 2.21 -11.93
N GLN A 48 16.76 2.88 -12.81
CA GLN A 48 15.39 2.53 -13.20
C GLN A 48 15.28 1.09 -13.73
N PRO A 49 16.15 0.59 -14.64
CA PRO A 49 16.05 -0.78 -15.12
C PRO A 49 16.29 -1.81 -14.01
N LEU A 50 17.25 -1.53 -13.12
CA LEU A 50 17.56 -2.40 -11.99
C LEU A 50 16.40 -2.43 -10.98
N ALA A 51 15.79 -1.27 -10.72
CA ALA A 51 14.63 -1.15 -9.84
C ALA A 51 13.42 -1.89 -10.41
N VAL A 52 13.14 -1.78 -11.72
CA VAL A 52 12.09 -2.57 -12.38
C VAL A 52 12.35 -4.07 -12.20
N LYS A 53 13.58 -4.52 -12.47
CA LYS A 53 13.97 -5.92 -12.33
C LYS A 53 13.73 -6.46 -10.91
N GLU A 54 14.18 -5.70 -9.91
CA GLU A 54 13.99 -6.07 -8.50
C GLU A 54 12.50 -6.10 -8.12
N CYS A 55 11.72 -5.10 -8.54
CA CYS A 55 10.30 -5.06 -8.24
C CYS A 55 9.51 -6.19 -8.93
N ALA A 56 9.87 -6.53 -10.16
CA ALA A 56 9.28 -7.62 -10.92
C ALA A 56 9.57 -8.97 -10.25
N LYS A 57 10.82 -9.18 -9.80
CA LYS A 57 11.24 -10.35 -9.02
C LYS A 57 10.43 -10.48 -7.73
N ARG A 58 10.34 -9.41 -6.94
CA ARG A 58 9.53 -9.38 -5.70
C ARG A 58 8.06 -9.68 -5.95
N SER A 59 7.52 -9.14 -7.05
CA SER A 59 6.12 -9.33 -7.45
C SER A 59 5.86 -10.62 -8.22
N ARG A 60 6.85 -11.50 -8.40
CA ARG A 60 6.75 -12.78 -9.13
C ARG A 60 6.10 -12.61 -10.51
N MET A 61 6.63 -11.68 -11.30
CA MET A 61 6.20 -11.40 -12.67
C MET A 61 7.38 -10.97 -13.54
N SER A 62 7.16 -10.88 -14.86
CA SER A 62 8.20 -10.38 -15.78
C SER A 62 8.39 -8.87 -15.66
N GLU A 63 9.58 -8.39 -16.00
CA GLU A 63 9.93 -6.97 -16.01
C GLU A 63 8.96 -6.16 -16.88
N ARG A 64 8.70 -6.64 -18.11
CA ARG A 64 7.74 -6.01 -19.03
C ARG A 64 6.33 -5.95 -18.44
N SER A 65 5.85 -7.02 -17.80
CA SER A 65 4.52 -7.01 -17.17
C SER A 65 4.45 -6.02 -16.01
N TYR A 66 5.51 -5.94 -15.21
CA TYR A 66 5.60 -4.98 -14.11
C TYR A 66 5.60 -3.54 -14.62
N GLU A 67 6.39 -3.23 -15.64
CA GLU A 67 6.43 -1.88 -16.23
C GLU A 67 5.07 -1.43 -16.78
N ARG A 68 4.40 -2.30 -17.54
CA ARG A 68 3.08 -1.99 -18.10
C ARG A 68 2.05 -1.79 -17.00
N LEU A 69 2.12 -2.57 -15.92
CA LEU A 69 1.25 -2.40 -14.76
C LEU A 69 1.51 -1.06 -14.07
N MET A 70 2.78 -0.75 -13.80
CA MET A 70 3.20 0.50 -13.17
C MET A 70 2.80 1.74 -13.98
N LYS A 71 2.87 1.67 -15.31
CA LYS A 71 2.45 2.74 -16.22
C LYS A 71 0.92 2.85 -16.38
N GLY A 72 0.15 1.92 -15.81
CA GLY A 72 -1.31 1.89 -15.98
C GLY A 72 -1.79 1.37 -17.33
N GLU A 73 -0.91 0.76 -18.14
CA GLU A 73 -1.25 0.21 -19.45
C GLU A 73 -2.00 -1.14 -19.35
N THR A 74 -2.02 -1.74 -18.16
CA THR A 74 -2.75 -2.99 -17.90
C THR A 74 -4.18 -2.65 -17.51
N LYS A 75 -5.11 -2.81 -18.47
CA LYS A 75 -6.53 -2.43 -18.30
C LYS A 75 -7.24 -3.23 -17.19
N ASP A 76 -7.05 -4.55 -17.17
CA ASP A 76 -7.73 -5.46 -16.23
C ASP A 76 -6.74 -6.45 -15.60
N PRO A 77 -5.90 -6.01 -14.64
CA PRO A 77 -5.02 -6.91 -13.92
C PRO A 77 -5.85 -7.87 -13.07
N LYS A 78 -5.61 -9.17 -13.23
CA LYS A 78 -6.24 -10.22 -12.42
C LYS A 78 -6.02 -9.96 -10.92
N LEU A 79 -6.95 -10.43 -10.08
CA LEU A 79 -6.82 -10.38 -8.61
C LEU A 79 -5.49 -10.93 -8.09
N THR A 80 -4.97 -11.95 -8.76
CA THR A 80 -3.67 -12.54 -8.46
C THR A 80 -2.51 -11.57 -8.68
N VAL A 81 -2.59 -10.68 -9.67
CA VAL A 81 -1.59 -9.63 -9.94
C VAL A 81 -1.63 -8.58 -8.84
N LEU A 82 -2.81 -8.10 -8.46
CA LEU A 82 -2.97 -7.17 -7.34
C LEU A 82 -2.41 -7.77 -6.04
N GLY A 83 -2.77 -9.01 -5.73
CA GLY A 83 -2.28 -9.70 -4.53
C GLY A 83 -0.75 -9.84 -4.51
N ARG A 84 -0.14 -10.16 -5.65
CA ARG A 84 1.32 -10.25 -5.79
C ARG A 84 2.02 -8.93 -5.54
N VAL A 85 1.56 -7.84 -6.14
CA VAL A 85 2.21 -6.53 -6.03
C VAL A 85 1.95 -5.90 -4.66
N ARG A 86 0.73 -6.02 -4.13
CA ARG A 86 0.42 -5.62 -2.75
C ARG A 86 1.28 -6.39 -1.75
N GLY A 87 1.41 -7.70 -1.92
CA GLY A 87 2.28 -8.53 -1.08
C GLY A 87 3.73 -8.07 -1.14
N ALA A 88 4.28 -7.89 -2.35
CA ALA A 88 5.65 -7.40 -2.54
C ALA A 88 5.89 -6.02 -1.89
N TYR A 89 4.91 -5.11 -1.97
CA TYR A 89 4.96 -3.81 -1.31
C TYR A 89 5.00 -3.95 0.22
N LEU A 90 4.10 -4.76 0.80
CA LEU A 90 4.07 -4.97 2.26
C LEU A 90 5.32 -5.70 2.77
N ASP A 91 5.86 -6.65 1.99
CA ASP A 91 7.10 -7.34 2.29
C ASP A 91 8.28 -6.35 2.33
N TYR A 92 8.35 -5.44 1.37
CA TYR A 92 9.36 -4.38 1.38
C TYR A 92 9.25 -3.49 2.62
N CYS A 93 8.04 -3.06 2.98
CA CYS A 93 7.82 -2.27 4.20
C CYS A 93 8.26 -3.04 5.46
N GLN A 94 7.96 -4.34 5.53
CA GLN A 94 8.37 -5.18 6.65
C GLN A 94 9.91 -5.30 6.72
N GLU A 95 10.59 -5.46 5.59
CA GLU A 95 12.07 -5.46 5.53
C GLU A 95 12.65 -4.13 6.03
N GLN A 96 12.05 -2.99 5.67
CA GLN A 96 12.52 -1.68 6.16
C GLN A 96 12.33 -1.53 7.67
N ILE A 97 11.20 -1.99 8.21
CA ILE A 97 10.97 -1.97 9.66
C ILE A 97 11.98 -2.87 10.37
N ALA A 98 12.24 -4.08 9.84
CA ALA A 98 13.22 -4.98 10.44
C ALA A 98 14.63 -4.36 10.48
N ARG A 99 15.03 -3.64 9.43
CA ARG A 99 16.29 -2.88 9.43
C ARG A 99 16.28 -1.79 10.49
N LEU A 100 15.19 -1.01 10.57
CA LEU A 100 15.06 0.04 11.58
C LEU A 100 15.13 -0.52 13.01
N GLN A 101 14.44 -1.64 13.28
CA GLN A 101 14.50 -2.33 14.57
C GLN A 101 15.93 -2.78 14.91
N HIS A 102 16.68 -3.27 13.92
CA HIS A 102 18.08 -3.64 14.10
C HIS A 102 18.96 -2.44 14.47
N GLU A 103 18.82 -1.31 13.76
CA GLU A 103 19.57 -0.08 14.07
C GLU A 103 19.23 0.45 15.47
N ILE A 104 17.94 0.47 15.83
CA ILE A 104 17.50 0.83 17.19
C ILE A 104 18.14 -0.08 18.23
N HIS A 105 18.17 -1.39 17.97
CA HIS A 105 18.79 -2.35 18.88
C HIS A 105 20.29 -2.10 19.04
N ILE A 106 21.01 -1.84 17.95
CA ILE A 106 22.44 -1.47 18.01
C ILE A 106 22.63 -0.23 18.89
N GLU A 107 21.84 0.82 18.69
CA GLU A 107 21.98 2.06 19.45
C GLU A 107 21.58 1.91 20.92
N MET A 108 20.62 1.05 21.26
CA MET A 108 20.31 0.68 22.65
C MET A 108 21.46 -0.05 23.34
N THR A 109 22.21 -0.88 22.62
CA THR A 109 23.39 -1.56 23.21
C THR A 109 24.56 -0.60 23.42
N ARG A 110 24.63 0.50 22.66
CA ARG A 110 25.68 1.51 22.74
C ARG A 110 25.37 2.61 23.76
N ASN A 111 24.11 3.01 23.88
CA ASN A 111 23.65 4.11 24.72
C ASN A 111 22.82 3.57 25.87
N SER A 112 23.27 3.79 27.10
CA SER A 112 22.61 3.29 28.33
C SER A 112 21.43 4.15 28.79
N ASP A 113 21.08 5.19 28.04
CA ASP A 113 20.26 6.31 28.53
C ASP A 113 18.75 6.10 28.32
N GLY A 114 18.31 4.90 27.93
CA GLY A 114 16.90 4.52 27.78
C GLY A 114 16.12 5.27 26.68
N SER A 115 16.74 6.22 25.98
CA SER A 115 16.11 7.10 24.98
C SER A 115 15.51 6.36 23.78
N PHE A 116 15.98 5.13 23.52
CA PHE A 116 15.54 4.30 22.40
C PHE A 116 14.47 3.26 22.76
N GLU A 117 14.15 3.06 24.03
CA GLU A 117 13.15 2.06 24.46
C GLU A 117 11.75 2.37 23.89
N GLY A 118 11.35 3.64 23.91
CA GLY A 118 10.08 4.08 23.30
C GLY A 118 10.04 3.84 21.79
N LEU A 119 11.14 4.15 21.10
CA LEU A 119 11.25 3.92 19.65
C LEU A 119 11.21 2.44 19.29
N ALA A 120 11.82 1.58 20.11
CA ALA A 120 11.75 0.12 19.93
C ALA A 120 10.30 -0.40 20.03
N ALA A 121 9.55 0.06 21.04
CA ALA A 121 8.15 -0.31 21.22
C ALA A 121 7.26 0.18 20.05
N GLU A 122 7.48 1.39 19.55
CA GLU A 122 6.75 1.92 18.40
C GLU A 122 7.05 1.13 17.10
N ALA A 123 8.32 0.78 16.88
CA ALA A 123 8.74 -0.01 15.72
C ALA A 123 8.11 -1.41 15.73
N GLU A 124 8.07 -2.07 16.89
CA GLU A 124 7.40 -3.36 17.08
C GLU A 124 5.89 -3.27 16.81
N ALA A 125 5.23 -2.24 17.36
CA ALA A 125 3.80 -2.01 17.13
C ALA A 125 3.48 -1.75 15.65
N LEU A 126 4.38 -1.08 14.92
CA LEU A 126 4.24 -0.86 13.48
C LEU A 126 4.43 -2.16 12.70
N ALA A 127 5.42 -2.98 13.06
CA ALA A 127 5.65 -4.30 12.45
C ALA A 127 4.39 -5.18 12.56
N ASP A 128 3.77 -5.20 13.74
CA ASP A 128 2.52 -5.93 14.00
C ASP A 128 1.35 -5.46 13.14
N LYS A 129 1.19 -4.15 12.97
CA LYS A 129 0.15 -3.58 12.10
C LYS A 129 0.34 -4.03 10.65
N ILE A 130 1.58 -4.06 10.14
CA ILE A 130 1.87 -4.55 8.80
C ILE A 130 1.60 -6.05 8.66
N ARG A 131 2.00 -6.86 9.65
CA ARG A 131 1.75 -8.31 9.65
C ARG A 131 0.24 -8.60 9.60
N LYS A 132 -0.56 -7.87 10.37
CA LYS A 132 -2.04 -7.93 10.35
C LYS A 132 -2.61 -7.49 9.01
N ALA A 133 -2.06 -6.44 8.39
CA ALA A 133 -2.50 -5.97 7.08
C ALA A 133 -2.21 -6.99 5.96
N LYS A 134 -1.10 -7.73 6.05
CA LYS A 134 -0.72 -8.77 5.08
C LYS A 134 -1.57 -10.04 5.19
N GLY A 135 -1.98 -10.42 6.41
CA GLY A 135 -2.82 -11.60 6.65
C GLY A 135 -4.30 -11.46 6.28
N ARG A 136 -4.73 -10.29 5.76
CA ARG A 136 -6.08 -10.01 5.24
C ARG A 136 -6.04 -9.91 3.72
#